data_AF-A0A9X3E9G0-F1
#
_entry.id   AF-A0A9X3E9G0-F1
#
_cell.length_a   1.000
_cell.length_b   1.000
_cell.length_c   1.000
_cell.angle_alpha   90.00
_cell.angle_beta   90.00
_cell.angle_gamma   90.00
#
_symmetry.space_group_name_H-M   'P 1'
#
loop_
_entity.id
_entity.type
_entity.pdbx_description
1 polymer ?
#
loop_
_entity_poly.entity_id
_entity_poly.type
_entity_poly.pdbx_seq_one_letter_code
_entity_poly.pdbx_strand_id
1 'polypeptide(L)'
;MDDDLKKAVNIKLDALGMNFNTFVVMASKQLVAQNRLPFDTTVPQAFDREAAIEELNRMLTISDRELKYNRDQAKPVQQVAEELADYHFD
;
A
#
# COMPACT_ATOMS: atom_id res chain seq x y z
N MET A 1 30.59 -11.83 6.60
CA MET A 1 29.93 -10.95 5.63
C MET A 1 30.23 -11.53 4.28
N ASP A 2 29.21 -11.94 3.53
CA ASP A 2 29.38 -12.52 2.19
C ASP A 2 30.10 -11.55 1.26
N ASP A 3 31.01 -12.07 0.43
CA ASP A 3 31.83 -11.25 -0.46
C ASP A 3 30.98 -10.51 -1.51
N ASP A 4 29.89 -11.13 -1.97
CA ASP A 4 28.92 -10.50 -2.87
C ASP A 4 28.19 -9.33 -2.20
N LEU A 5 27.80 -9.49 -0.93
CA LEU A 5 27.16 -8.44 -0.14
C LEU A 5 28.14 -7.29 0.10
N LYS A 6 29.40 -7.59 0.42
CA LYS A 6 30.46 -6.60 0.62
C LYS A 6 30.71 -5.81 -0.66
N LYS A 7 30.76 -6.48 -1.81
CA LYS A 7 30.91 -5.84 -3.12
C LYS A 7 29.72 -4.93 -3.45
N ALA A 8 28.49 -5.42 -3.24
CA ALA A 8 27.29 -4.62 -3.47
C ALA A 8 27.22 -3.38 -2.57
N VAL A 9 27.57 -3.52 -1.29
CA VAL A 9 27.61 -2.39 -0.35
C VAL A 9 28.68 -1.38 -0.77
N ASN A 10 29.89 -1.82 -1.10
CA ASN A 10 30.96 -0.92 -1.53
C ASN A 10 30.57 -0.14 -2.80
N ILE A 11 29.95 -0.78 -3.79
CA ILE A 11 29.45 -0.08 -5.00
C ILE A 11 28.47 1.03 -4.64
N LYS A 12 27.53 0.76 -3.72
CA LYS A 12 26.56 1.78 -3.28
C LYS A 12 27.20 2.89 -2.46
N LEU A 13 28.18 2.57 -1.61
CA LEU A 13 28.89 3.54 -0.79
C LEU A 13 29.81 4.44 -1.64
N ASP A 14 30.49 3.87 -2.63
CA ASP A 14 31.31 4.62 -3.60
C ASP A 14 30.45 5.63 -4.38
N ALA A 15 29.24 5.24 -4.79
CA ALA A 15 28.28 6.15 -5.43
C ALA A 15 27.85 7.33 -4.53
N LEU A 16 27.89 7.14 -3.22
CA LEU A 16 27.60 8.18 -2.23
C LEU A 16 28.87 8.95 -1.79
N GLY A 17 30.04 8.63 -2.35
CA GLY A 17 31.32 9.22 -1.97
C GLY A 17 31.77 8.85 -0.55
N MET A 18 31.28 7.73 -0.02
CA MET A 18 31.57 7.28 1.35
C MET A 18 32.32 5.96 1.33
N ASN A 19 33.23 5.79 2.30
CA ASN A 19 33.86 4.49 2.51
C ASN A 19 33.04 3.64 3.51
N PHE A 20 33.29 2.33 3.50
CA PHE A 20 32.63 1.37 4.39
C PHE A 20 32.81 1.70 5.89
N ASN A 21 33.99 2.13 6.30
CA ASN A 21 34.26 2.46 7.70
C ASN A 21 33.45 3.68 8.16
N THR A 22 33.30 4.70 7.31
CA THR A 22 32.48 5.88 7.56
C THR A 22 31.02 5.48 7.75
N PHE A 23 30.50 4.58 6.91
CA PHE A 23 29.16 4.03 7.07
C PHE A 23 28.97 3.32 8.42
N VAL A 24 29.91 2.44 8.80
CA VAL A 24 29.87 1.72 10.09
C VAL A 24 29.91 2.69 11.27
N VAL A 25 30.76 3.71 11.23
CA VAL A 25 30.85 4.73 12.28
C VAL A 25 29.55 5.52 12.43
N MET A 26 28.92 5.92 11.33
CA MET A 26 27.64 6.64 11.38
C MET A 26 26.50 5.76 11.90
N ALA A 27 26.40 4.52 11.43
CA ALA A 27 25.41 3.57 11.93
C ALA A 27 25.60 3.32 13.44
N SER A 28 26.84 3.21 13.90
CA SER A 28 27.17 3.04 15.33
C SER A 28 26.77 4.26 16.16
N LYS A 29 27.04 5.48 15.67
CA LYS A 29 26.62 6.72 16.34
C LYS A 29 25.09 6.79 16.48
N GLN A 30 24.36 6.46 15.42
CA GLN A 30 22.89 6.45 15.44
C GLN A 30 22.34 5.38 16.38
N LEU A 31 22.95 4.19 16.42
CA LEU A 31 22.58 3.12 17.34
C LEU A 31 22.76 3.56 18.80
N VAL A 32 23.90 4.17 19.15
CA VAL A 32 24.16 4.65 20.52
C VAL A 32 23.22 5.80 20.89
N ALA A 33 22.95 6.73 19.96
CA ALA A 33 22.13 7.89 20.23
C ALA A 33 20.63 7.56 20.41
N GLN A 34 20.13 6.57 19.67
CA GLN A 34 18.69 6.28 19.59
C GLN A 34 18.30 4.95 20.25
N ASN A 35 19.28 4.16 20.67
CA ASN A 35 19.13 2.79 21.19
C ASN A 35 18.22 1.91 20.30
N ARG A 36 18.26 2.16 18.98
CA ARG A 36 17.46 1.50 17.96
C ARG A 36 18.29 1.32 16.69
N LEU A 37 18.00 0.28 15.93
CA LEU A 37 18.62 0.08 14.62
C LEU A 37 18.34 1.28 13.69
N PRO A 38 19.37 1.84 13.02
CA PRO A 38 19.24 3.03 12.18
C PRO A 38 18.63 2.76 10.80
N PHE A 39 18.04 1.58 10.62
CA PHE A 39 17.34 1.17 9.40
C PHE A 39 16.15 0.30 9.81
N ASP A 40 15.12 0.31 8.98
CA ASP A 40 13.97 -0.55 9.20
C ASP A 40 14.38 -2.01 8.97
N THR A 41 13.98 -2.91 9.87
CA THR A 41 14.31 -4.33 9.75
C THR A 41 13.44 -5.04 8.73
N THR A 42 12.34 -4.40 8.32
CA THR A 42 11.49 -4.88 7.24
C THR A 42 12.06 -4.38 5.92
N VAL A 43 12.55 -5.29 5.08
CA VAL A 43 12.75 -4.99 3.66
C VAL A 43 11.35 -4.75 3.09
N PRO A 44 11.06 -3.58 2.49
CA PRO A 44 9.78 -3.38 1.82
C PRO A 44 9.58 -4.52 0.83
N GLN A 45 8.47 -5.27 0.95
CA GLN A 45 8.14 -6.24 -0.07
C GLN A 45 8.12 -5.53 -1.42
N ALA A 46 8.79 -6.12 -2.40
CA ALA A 46 8.65 -5.65 -3.77
C ALA A 46 7.16 -5.62 -4.11
N PHE A 47 6.69 -4.52 -4.70
CA PHE A 47 5.30 -4.39 -5.10
C PHE A 47 4.94 -5.56 -6.02
N ASP A 48 4.10 -6.46 -5.52
CA ASP A 48 3.61 -7.60 -6.29
C ASP A 48 2.44 -7.13 -7.15
N ARG A 49 2.77 -6.86 -8.41
CA ARG A 49 1.81 -6.40 -9.40
C ARG A 49 0.71 -7.43 -9.65
N GLU A 50 1.03 -8.71 -9.60
CA GLU A 50 0.08 -9.79 -9.87
C GLU A 50 -0.93 -9.89 -8.71
N ALA A 51 -0.43 -9.87 -7.47
CA ALA A 51 -1.29 -9.82 -6.28
C ALA A 51 -2.19 -8.57 -6.26
N ALA A 52 -1.66 -7.41 -6.67
CA ALA A 52 -2.44 -6.18 -6.75
C ALA A 52 -3.54 -6.25 -7.82
N ILE A 53 -3.28 -6.88 -8.97
CA ILE A 53 -4.28 -7.09 -10.04
C ILE A 53 -5.35 -8.08 -9.58
N GLU A 54 -4.98 -9.15 -8.90
CA GLU A 54 -5.94 -10.13 -8.36
C GLU A 54 -6.90 -9.47 -7.37
N GLU A 55 -6.38 -8.64 -6.47
CA GLU A 55 -7.19 -7.92 -5.51
C GLU A 55 -8.15 -6.92 -6.18
N LEU A 56 -7.67 -6.19 -7.20
CA LEU A 56 -8.52 -5.30 -7.98
C LEU A 56 -9.67 -6.07 -8.66
N ASN A 57 -9.40 -7.24 -9.22
CA ASN A 57 -10.42 -8.08 -9.85
C ASN A 57 -11.45 -8.59 -8.83
N ARG A 58 -11.03 -8.91 -7.60
CA ARG A 58 -11.96 -9.24 -6.50
C ARG A 58 -12.88 -8.07 -6.18
N MET A 59 -12.32 -6.87 -6.02
CA MET A 59 -13.10 -5.66 -5.75
C MET A 59 -14.11 -5.35 -6.86
N LEU A 60 -13.69 -5.46 -8.13
CA LEU A 60 -14.58 -5.27 -9.28
C LEU A 60 -15.74 -6.27 -9.29
N THR A 61 -15.46 -7.54 -8.98
CA THR A 61 -16.48 -8.59 -8.92
C THR A 61 -17.51 -8.32 -7.81
N ILE A 62 -17.07 -7.80 -6.67
CA ILE A 62 -17.96 -7.41 -5.56
C ILE A 62 -18.83 -6.23 -5.98
N SER A 63 -18.22 -5.18 -6.55
CA SER A 63 -18.93 -3.99 -7.04
C SER A 63 -20.00 -4.36 -8.08
N ASP A 64 -19.67 -5.21 -9.06
CA ASP A 64 -20.62 -5.69 -10.07
C ASP A 64 -21.82 -6.42 -9.46
N ARG A 65 -21.59 -7.17 -8.38
CA ARG A 65 -22.67 -7.86 -7.66
C ARG A 65 -23.56 -6.86 -6.92
N GLU A 66 -22.98 -5.89 -6.22
CA GLU A 66 -23.72 -4.86 -5.49
C GLU A 66 -24.55 -3.98 -6.43
N LEU A 67 -23.98 -3.56 -7.56
CA LEU A 67 -24.68 -2.79 -8.57
C LEU A 67 -25.89 -3.54 -9.14
N LYS A 68 -25.75 -4.84 -9.41
CA LYS A 68 -26.87 -5.68 -9.87
C LYS A 68 -27.95 -5.79 -8.80
N TYR A 69 -27.56 -6.07 -7.55
CA TYR A 69 -28.50 -6.15 -6.44
C TYR A 69 -29.30 -4.85 -6.25
N ASN A 70 -28.61 -3.70 -6.25
CA ASN A 70 -29.24 -2.40 -6.10
C ASN A 70 -30.14 -2.05 -7.28
N ARG A 71 -29.73 -2.37 -8.51
CA ARG A 71 -30.55 -2.19 -9.70
C ARG A 71 -31.84 -3.02 -9.62
N ASP A 72 -31.74 -4.27 -9.18
CA ASP A 72 -32.89 -5.17 -9.13
C ASP A 72 -33.87 -4.78 -8.00
N GLN A 73 -33.42 -4.03 -6.98
CA GLN A 73 -34.28 -3.44 -5.94
C GLN A 73 -34.73 -2.01 -6.23
N ALA A 74 -34.22 -1.38 -7.28
CA ALA A 74 -34.57 0.00 -7.60
C ALA A 74 -36.04 0.08 -7.99
N LYS A 75 -36.82 0.89 -7.25
CA LYS A 75 -38.19 1.20 -7.65
C LYS A 75 -38.17 2.08 -8.90
N PRO A 76 -39.06 1.85 -9.88
CA PRO A 76 -39.21 2.72 -11.03
C PRO A 76 -39.63 4.13 -10.59
N VAL A 77 -39.15 5.14 -11.32
CA VAL A 77 -39.35 6.57 -11.00
C VAL A 77 -40.84 6.93 -10.87
N GLN A 78 -41.70 6.28 -11.64
CA GLN A 78 -43.15 6.48 -11.58
C GLN A 78 -43.73 6.07 -10.22
N GLN A 79 -43.31 4.94 -9.66
CA GLN A 79 -43.76 4.50 -8.32
C GLN A 79 -43.25 5.43 -7.22
N VAL A 80 -42.03 5.96 -7.35
CA VAL A 80 -41.48 6.93 -6.40
C VAL A 80 -42.28 8.25 -6.45
N ALA A 81 -42.70 8.69 -7.63
CA ALA A 81 -43.52 9.90 -7.79
C ALA A 81 -44.93 9.73 -7.20
N GLU A 82 -45.53 8.55 -7.33
CA GLU A 82 -46.81 8.22 -6.69
C GLU A 82 -46.69 8.22 -5.16
N GLU A 83 -45.67 7.56 -4.59
CA GLU A 83 -45.42 7.56 -3.14
C GLU A 83 -45.17 8.97 -2.57
N LEU A 84 -44.51 9.84 -3.33
CA LEU A 84 -44.27 11.24 -2.94
C LEU A 84 -45.53 12.12 -3.07
N ALA A 85 -46.44 11.81 -3.99
CA ALA A 85 -47.69 12.55 -4.15
C ALA A 85 -48.66 12.31 -2.99
N ASP A 86 -48.62 11.11 -2.41
CA ASP A 86 -49.37 10.74 -1.19
C ASP A 86 -48.68 11.21 0.10
N TYR A 87 -47.49 11.80 0.01
CA TYR A 87 -46.72 12.28 1.16
C TYR A 87 -47.21 13.66 1.61
N HIS A 88 -47.97 13.71 2.70
CA HIS A 88 -48.30 14.96 3.38
C HIS A 88 -47.21 15.34 4.38
N PHE A 89 -46.61 16.52 4.19
CA PHE A 89 -45.72 17.12 5.17
C PHE A 89 -46.56 17.74 6.30
N ASP A 90 -46.41 17.22 7.52
CA ASP A 90 -46.89 17.87 8.76
C ASP A 90 -46.11 19.16 9.07
#